data_AF-A0A6I3IZ28-F1
#
_entry.id   AF-A0A6I3IZ28-F1
#
_cell.length_a   1.000
_cell.length_b   1.000
_cell.length_c   1.000
_cell.angle_alpha   90.00
_cell.angle_beta   90.00
_cell.angle_gamma   90.00
#
_symmetry.space_group_name_H-M   'P 1'
#
loop_
_entity.id
_entity.type
_entity.pdbx_description
1 polymer ?
#
loop_
_entity_poly.entity_id
_entity_poly.type
_entity_poly.pdbx_seq_one_letter_code
_entity_poly.pdbx_strand_id
1 'polypeptide(L)' 'MRSSPAPLPLVESRIRDETDELRKHVNVFVDGVDVERGAGTGTVLREGATVIILSAVSGG' A
#
# COMPACT_ATOMS: atom_id res chain seq x y z
N MET A 1 16.14 -19.27 0.05
CA MET A 1 15.19 -18.69 1.03
C MET A 1 15.55 -17.22 1.19
N ARG A 2 14.76 -16.28 0.66
CA ARG A 2 15.01 -14.85 0.89
C ARG A 2 14.48 -14.54 2.30
N SER A 3 15.31 -13.92 3.15
CA SER A 3 14.85 -13.45 4.46
C SER A 3 13.73 -12.43 4.25
N SER A 4 12.64 -12.55 5.01
CA SER A 4 11.67 -11.46 5.07
C SER A 4 12.41 -10.22 5.56
N PRO A 5 12.26 -9.04 4.91
CA PRO A 5 12.85 -7.82 5.43
C PRO A 5 12.28 -7.55 6.82
N ALA A 6 13.09 -6.94 7.68
CA ALA A 6 12.61 -6.44 8.96
C ALA A 6 11.47 -5.43 8.71
N PRO A 7 10.44 -5.37 9.58
CA PRO A 7 9.36 -4.41 9.45
C PRO A 7 9.91 -2.98 9.41
N LEU A 8 9.18 -2.08 8.73
CA LEU A 8 9.58 -0.68 8.53
C LEU A 8 8.50 0.25 9.14
N PRO A 9 8.49 0.46 10.46
CA PRO A 9 7.39 1.14 11.14
C PRO A 9 7.10 2.56 10.63
N LEU A 10 8.14 3.30 10.22
CA LEU A 10 8.01 4.66 9.67
C LEU A 10 7.42 4.70 8.25
N VAL A 11 7.52 3.59 7.52
CA VAL A 11 6.90 3.46 6.19
C VAL A 11 5.47 3.02 6.36
N GLU A 12 5.23 2.02 7.21
CA GLU A 12 3.89 1.52 7.53
C GLU A 12 2.98 2.63 8.05
N SER A 13 3.45 3.46 8.98
CA SER A 13 2.67 4.56 9.55
C SER A 13 2.38 5.69 8.57
N ARG A 14 3.09 5.79 7.44
CA ARG A 14 2.80 6.74 6.36
C ARG A 14 1.77 6.20 5.36
N ILE A 15 1.64 4.88 5.26
CA ILE A 15 0.73 4.23 4.32
C ILE A 15 -0.62 3.96 5.00
N ARG A 16 -0.59 3.47 6.24
CA ARG A 16 -1.77 3.10 7.01
C ARG A 16 -1.92 3.96 8.25
N ASP A 17 -3.17 4.14 8.66
CA ASP A 17 -3.47 4.70 9.97
C ASP A 17 -3.48 3.62 11.06
N GLU A 18 -3.79 4.04 12.28
CA GLU A 18 -3.86 3.18 13.45
C GLU A 18 -5.00 2.14 13.42
N THR A 19 -5.96 2.30 12.51
CA THR A 19 -7.06 1.34 12.28
C THR A 19 -6.76 0.33 11.18
N ASP A 20 -5.54 0.35 10.64
CA ASP A 20 -5.09 -0.47 9.51
C ASP A 20 -5.77 -0.13 8.17
N GLU A 21 -6.35 1.07 8.06
CA GLU A 21 -6.88 1.61 6.80
C GLU A 21 -5.81 2.41 6.05
N LEU A 22 -5.96 2.53 4.72
CA LEU A 22 -5.09 3.36 3.91
C LEU A 22 -5.30 4.85 4.22
N ARG A 23 -4.20 5.60 4.36
CA ARG A 23 -4.29 7.05 4.55
C ARG A 23 -4.75 7.73 3.25
N LYS A 24 -5.61 8.75 3.37
CA LYS A 24 -6.12 9.56 2.25
C LYS A 24 -5.06 10.28 1.40
N HIS A 25 -3.82 10.36 1.89
CA HIS A 25 -2.71 11.02 1.21
C HIS A 25 -1.81 10.07 0.44
N VAL A 26 -2.18 8.79 0.30
CA VAL A 26 -1.45 7.81 -0.51
C VAL A 26 -2.39 7.09 -1.47
N ASN A 27 -1.90 6.84 -2.67
CA ASN A 27 -2.53 5.95 -3.64
C ASN A 27 -1.72 4.65 -3.69
N VAL A 28 -2.39 3.52 -3.58
CA VAL A 28 -1.75 2.20 -3.62
C VAL A 28 -2.31 1.39 -4.77
N PHE A 29 -1.41 0.83 -5.58
CA PHE A 29 -1.77 -0.02 -6.71
C PHE A 29 -1.08 -1.37 -6.59
N VAL A 30 -1.82 -2.42 -6.91
CA VAL A 30 -1.30 -3.79 -7.04
C VAL A 30 -1.49 -4.23 -8.48
N ASP A 31 -0.39 -4.55 -9.17
CA ASP A 31 -0.38 -4.90 -10.59
C ASP A 31 -1.14 -3.89 -11.47
N GLY A 32 -1.06 -2.60 -11.11
CA GLY A 32 -1.71 -1.49 -11.82
C GLY A 32 -3.17 -1.24 -11.43
N VAL A 33 -3.75 -2.03 -10.52
CA VAL A 33 -5.13 -1.88 -10.04
C VAL A 33 -5.14 -1.11 -8.71
N ASP A 34 -5.96 -0.06 -8.66
CA ASP A 34 -6.21 0.73 -7.45
C ASP A 34 -6.91 -0.13 -6.39
N VAL A 35 -6.25 -0.29 -5.23
CA VAL A 35 -6.75 -1.15 -4.16
C VAL A 35 -7.88 -0.51 -3.34
N GLU A 36 -7.98 0.82 -3.33
CA GLU A 36 -9.03 1.54 -2.58
C GLU A 36 -10.41 1.28 -3.17
N ARG A 37 -10.48 1.00 -4.48
CA ARG A 37 -11.72 0.56 -5.16
C ARG A 37 -12.08 -0.90 -4.88
N GLY A 38 -11.24 -1.63 -4.16
CA GLY A 38 -11.38 -3.05 -3.88
C GLY A 38 -11.32 -3.35 -2.38
N ALA A 39 -10.38 -4.23 -2.00
CA ALA A 39 -10.26 -4.71 -0.62
C ALA A 39 -9.34 -3.83 0.26
N GLY A 40 -8.80 -2.72 -0.26
CA GLY A 40 -7.89 -1.86 0.48
C GLY A 40 -6.66 -2.62 0.99
N THR A 41 -6.38 -2.51 2.29
CA THR A 41 -5.31 -3.23 2.99
C THR A 41 -5.50 -4.75 3.04
N GLY A 42 -6.73 -5.23 2.79
CA GLY A 42 -7.04 -6.66 2.62
C GLY A 42 -6.74 -7.21 1.23
N THR A 43 -6.18 -6.43 0.31
CA THR A 43 -5.85 -6.89 -1.05
C THR A 43 -4.80 -8.00 -1.01
N VAL A 44 -5.18 -9.20 -1.47
CA VAL A 44 -4.30 -10.37 -1.50
C VAL A 44 -3.22 -10.20 -2.58
N LEU A 45 -1.96 -10.37 -2.19
CA LEU A 45 -0.82 -10.35 -3.11
C LEU A 45 -0.48 -11.77 -3.57
N ARG A 46 -0.33 -11.93 -4.89
CA ARG A 46 0.30 -13.11 -5.49
C ARG A 46 1.83 -12.99 -5.43
N GLU A 47 2.52 -14.12 -5.55
CA GLU A 47 3.96 -14.10 -5.71
C GLU A 47 4.36 -13.30 -6.97
N GLY A 48 5.35 -12.41 -6.81
CA GLY A 48 5.81 -11.53 -7.89
C GLY A 48 4.89 -10.36 -8.21
N ALA A 49 3.84 -10.10 -7.41
CA ALA A 49 3.01 -8.91 -7.56
C ALA A 49 3.84 -7.63 -7.40
N THR A 50 3.51 -6.61 -8.19
CA THR A 50 4.13 -5.29 -8.07
C THR A 50 3.22 -4.37 -7.28
N VAL A 51 3.73 -3.85 -6.16
CA VAL A 51 3.04 -2.84 -5.34
C VAL A 51 3.65 -1.48 -5.61
N ILE A 52 2.82 -0.51 -6.00
CA ILE A 52 3.22 0.87 -6.24
C ILE A 52 2.51 1.74 -5.21
N ILE A 53 3.28 2.52 -4.46
CA ILE A 53 2.78 3.47 -3.46
C ILE A 53 3.21 4.85 -3.90
N LEU A 54 2.24 5.75 -4.08
CA LEU A 54 2.47 7.13 -4.48
C LEU A 54 1.82 8.05 -3.46
N SER A 55 2.45 9.19 -3.16
CA SER A 55 1.74 10.26 -2.48
C SER A 55 0.60 10.74 -3.37
N ALA A 56 -0.60 10.87 -2.80
CA ALA A 56 -1.72 11.47 -3.50
C ALA A 56 -1.42 12.96 -3.71
N VAL A 57 -1.38 13.38 -4.97
CA VAL A 57 -1.19 14.78 -5.36
C VAL A 57 -2.44 15.20 -6.13
N SER A 58 -3.14 16.21 -5.64
CA SER A 58 -4.23 16.84 -6.39
C SER A 58 -3.63 17.49 -7.64
N GLY A 59 -4.12 17.11 -8.82
CA GLY A 59 -3.83 17.88 -10.03
C GLY A 59 -4.45 19.27 -9.90
N GLY A 60 -3.63 20.31 -10.04
CA GLY A 60 -4.10 21.69 -10.13
C GLY A 60 -4.72 21.99 -11.49
#